data_AF-A0A1Q3SDU6-F1
#
_entry.id   AF-A0A1Q3SDU6-F1
#
_cell.length_a   1.000
_cell.length_b   1.000
_cell.length_c   1.000
_cell.angle_alpha   90.00
_cell.angle_beta   90.00
_cell.angle_gamma   90.00
#
_symmetry.space_group_name_H-M   'P 1'
#
loop_
_entity.id
_entity.type
_entity.pdbx_description
1 polymer ?
#
loop_
_entity_poly.entity_id
_entity_poly.type
_entity_poly.pdbx_seq_one_letter_code
_entity_poly.pdbx_strand_id
1 'polypeptide(L)'
;MSKDFDYEANGLSEKYPEIFHGETDIAKSYLIIVDCIKEIDKEFVKTHSIGEKHSKTLIKFLEKKIQFESKTNFYLTMEDVIRFAQVCTSQNNLQLKKIADRTLDESKRIMQHLVDALFKHFDFTNFSALSELNIKQLDESKERGDSLLPTKRKF
;
A
#
# COMPACT_ATOMS: atom_id res chain seq x y z
N MET A 1 -6.38 -23.01 -10.85
CA MET A 1 -5.28 -22.35 -10.13
C MET A 1 -4.33 -23.45 -9.67
N SER A 2 -3.03 -23.34 -9.94
CA SER A 2 -2.07 -24.43 -9.72
C SER A 2 -1.84 -24.65 -8.23
N LYS A 3 -1.57 -25.91 -7.84
CA LYS A 3 -1.24 -26.30 -6.45
C LYS A 3 -0.02 -25.56 -5.89
N ASP A 4 0.81 -24.98 -6.76
CA ASP A 4 2.02 -24.24 -6.41
C ASP A 4 1.69 -22.91 -5.70
N PHE A 5 0.58 -22.28 -6.10
CA PHE A 5 0.21 -20.96 -5.59
C PHE A 5 -0.26 -20.99 -4.13
N ASP A 6 -1.03 -22.02 -3.77
CA ASP A 6 -1.52 -22.22 -2.41
C ASP A 6 -0.37 -22.60 -1.47
N TYR A 7 0.60 -23.39 -1.95
CA TYR A 7 1.79 -23.75 -1.19
C TYR A 7 2.68 -22.53 -0.91
N GLU A 8 2.97 -21.71 -1.93
CA GLU A 8 3.76 -20.49 -1.77
C GLU A 8 3.11 -19.48 -0.83
N ALA A 9 1.79 -19.29 -0.94
CA ALA A 9 1.06 -18.38 -0.07
C ALA A 9 1.07 -18.84 1.40
N ASN A 10 0.93 -20.14 1.65
CA ASN A 10 1.07 -20.68 3.00
C ASN A 10 2.48 -20.43 3.55
N GLY A 11 3.51 -20.72 2.75
CA GLY A 11 4.89 -20.47 3.15
C GLY A 11 5.20 -19.00 3.44
N LEU A 12 4.62 -18.06 2.68
CA LEU A 12 4.74 -16.63 2.96
C LEU A 12 4.03 -16.22 4.26
N SER A 13 2.81 -16.72 4.46
CA SER A 13 2.00 -16.41 5.65
C SER A 13 2.67 -16.93 6.93
N GLU A 14 3.24 -18.13 6.90
CA GLU A 14 3.97 -18.72 8.01
C GLU A 14 5.29 -18.00 8.30
N LYS A 15 5.97 -17.52 7.26
CA LYS A 15 7.28 -16.87 7.37
C LYS A 15 7.21 -15.42 7.81
N TYR A 16 6.12 -14.73 7.45
CA TYR A 16 5.89 -13.31 7.76
C TYR A 16 4.53 -13.10 8.45
N PRO A 17 4.30 -13.74 9.60
CA PRO A 17 3.01 -13.71 10.30
C PRO A 17 2.64 -12.30 10.78
N GLU A 18 3.60 -11.41 11.00
CA GLU A 18 3.36 -10.01 11.35
C GLU A 18 2.78 -9.18 10.20
N ILE A 19 3.01 -9.60 8.95
CA ILE A 19 2.49 -8.96 7.74
C ILE A 19 1.13 -9.56 7.35
N PHE A 20 1.06 -10.89 7.29
CA PHE A 20 -0.11 -11.60 6.78
C PHE A 20 -1.08 -12.06 7.86
N HIS A 21 -0.70 -12.02 9.15
CA HIS A 21 -1.53 -12.46 10.30
C HIS A 21 -2.01 -13.91 10.21
N GLY A 22 -1.25 -14.77 9.53
CA GLY A 22 -1.68 -16.15 9.24
C GLY A 22 -2.72 -16.25 8.12
N GLU A 23 -3.14 -15.14 7.52
CA GLU A 23 -4.12 -15.12 6.43
C GLU A 23 -3.46 -15.45 5.09
N THR A 24 -3.50 -16.73 4.72
CA THR A 24 -2.99 -17.23 3.44
C THR A 24 -3.61 -16.50 2.24
N ASP A 25 -4.87 -16.10 2.31
CA ASP A 25 -5.54 -15.41 1.21
C ASP A 25 -4.95 -14.02 0.91
N ILE A 26 -4.42 -13.33 1.90
CA ILE A 26 -3.72 -12.06 1.70
C ILE A 26 -2.35 -12.31 1.06
N ALA A 27 -1.65 -13.37 1.50
CA ALA A 27 -0.42 -13.80 0.85
C ALA A 27 -0.65 -14.21 -0.62
N LYS A 28 -1.77 -14.88 -0.92
CA LYS A 28 -2.18 -15.16 -2.31
C LYS A 28 -2.40 -13.88 -3.10
N SER A 29 -3.13 -12.92 -2.52
CA SER A 29 -3.38 -11.62 -3.17
C SER A 29 -2.07 -10.93 -3.55
N TYR A 30 -1.06 -11.00 -2.67
CA TYR A 30 0.27 -10.47 -2.94
C TYR A 30 0.96 -11.19 -4.10
N LEU A 31 0.94 -12.52 -4.13
CA LEU A 31 1.51 -13.29 -5.24
C LEU A 31 0.81 -12.95 -6.57
N ILE A 32 -0.51 -12.71 -6.55
CA ILE A 32 -1.27 -12.33 -7.75
C ILE A 32 -0.77 -10.98 -8.25
N ILE A 33 -0.53 -10.02 -7.35
CA ILE A 33 0.04 -8.72 -7.71
C ILE A 33 1.40 -8.90 -8.40
N VAL A 34 2.30 -9.71 -7.84
CA VAL A 34 3.63 -9.96 -8.44
C VAL A 34 3.49 -10.49 -9.87
N ASP A 35 2.63 -11.48 -10.08
CA ASP A 35 2.35 -12.04 -11.40
C ASP A 35 1.74 -11.00 -12.36
N CYS A 36 0.77 -10.21 -11.90
CA CYS A 36 0.17 -9.15 -12.70
C CYS A 36 1.20 -8.09 -13.11
N ILE A 37 2.11 -7.68 -12.23
CA ILE A 37 3.16 -6.71 -12.59
C ILE A 37 4.13 -7.32 -13.63
N LYS A 38 4.45 -8.62 -13.52
CA LYS A 38 5.24 -9.33 -14.53
C LYS A 38 4.52 -9.41 -15.88
N GLU A 39 3.20 -9.55 -15.89
CA GLU A 39 2.41 -9.49 -17.12
C GLU A 39 2.38 -8.08 -17.72
N ILE A 40 2.22 -7.04 -16.90
CA ILE A 40 2.30 -5.63 -17.34
C ILE A 40 3.67 -5.32 -17.98
N ASP A 41 4.76 -5.82 -17.39
CA ASP A 41 6.11 -5.69 -17.96
C ASP A 41 6.20 -6.25 -19.38
N LYS A 42 5.67 -7.47 -19.59
CA LYS A 42 5.62 -8.10 -20.92
C LYS A 42 4.84 -7.27 -21.93
N GLU A 43 3.74 -6.63 -21.52
CA GLU A 43 2.97 -5.74 -22.40
C GLU A 43 3.73 -4.44 -22.72
N PHE A 44 4.52 -3.90 -21.79
CA PHE A 44 5.35 -2.74 -22.06
C PHE A 44 6.56 -3.05 -22.96
N VAL A 45 7.16 -4.23 -22.85
CA VAL A 45 8.25 -4.68 -23.75
C VAL A 45 7.78 -4.72 -25.21
N LYS A 46 6.54 -5.14 -25.48
CA LYS A 46 5.97 -5.12 -26.84
C LYS A 46 5.90 -3.72 -27.44
N THR A 47 5.85 -2.69 -26.61
CA THR A 47 5.66 -1.29 -27.01
C THR A 47 6.89 -0.40 -26.82
N HIS A 48 8.01 -0.95 -26.31
CA HIS A 48 9.30 -0.26 -26.09
C HIS A 48 9.13 1.10 -25.38
N SER A 49 8.45 1.08 -24.23
CA SER A 49 8.02 2.30 -23.55
C SER A 49 8.76 2.54 -22.23
N ILE A 50 8.72 3.80 -21.75
CA ILE A 50 9.19 4.21 -20.40
C ILE A 50 8.56 3.33 -19.30
N GLY A 51 7.36 2.79 -19.54
CA GLY A 51 6.67 1.85 -18.65
C GLY A 51 7.50 0.62 -18.30
N GLU A 52 8.32 0.12 -19.23
CA GLU A 52 9.19 -1.06 -19.02
C GLU A 52 10.23 -0.83 -17.90
N LYS A 53 10.81 0.36 -17.82
CA LYS A 53 11.78 0.69 -16.77
C LYS A 53 11.10 0.68 -15.39
N HIS A 54 9.88 1.21 -15.32
CA HIS A 54 9.11 1.27 -14.08
C HIS A 54 8.62 -0.11 -13.64
N SER A 55 8.08 -0.92 -14.54
CA SER A 55 7.66 -2.30 -14.24
C SER A 55 8.82 -3.15 -13.75
N LYS A 56 9.99 -3.11 -14.42
CA LYS A 56 11.19 -3.83 -13.96
C LYS A 56 11.67 -3.38 -12.57
N THR A 57 11.59 -2.09 -12.29
CA THR A 57 11.96 -1.56 -10.98
C THR A 57 11.00 -2.06 -9.91
N LEU A 58 9.69 -2.01 -10.18
CA LEU A 58 8.66 -2.47 -9.27
C LEU A 58 8.75 -3.98 -9.01
N ILE A 59 8.99 -4.80 -10.04
CA ILE A 59 9.21 -6.26 -9.88
C ILE A 59 10.39 -6.51 -8.94
N LYS A 60 11.53 -5.84 -9.17
CA LYS A 60 12.71 -5.98 -8.30
C LYS A 60 12.43 -5.59 -6.85
N PHE A 61 11.56 -4.60 -6.62
CA PHE A 61 11.15 -4.23 -5.26
C PHE A 61 10.24 -5.28 -4.65
N LEU A 62 9.23 -5.74 -5.39
CA LEU A 62 8.31 -6.77 -4.96
C LEU A 62 9.03 -8.09 -4.67
N GLU A 63 10.07 -8.47 -5.41
CA GLU A 63 10.79 -9.73 -5.18
C GLU A 63 11.86 -9.65 -4.08
N LYS A 64 12.15 -8.44 -3.56
CA LYS A 64 13.06 -8.29 -2.41
C LYS A 64 12.35 -8.72 -1.12
N LYS A 65 13.06 -8.69 0.00
CA LYS A 65 12.48 -8.95 1.33
C LYS A 65 12.16 -7.68 2.11
N ILE A 66 12.59 -6.51 1.62
CA ILE A 66 12.54 -5.24 2.36
C ILE A 66 11.11 -4.81 2.70
N GLN A 67 10.15 -5.12 1.83
CA GLN A 67 8.74 -4.87 2.05
C GLN A 67 8.17 -5.70 3.21
N PHE A 68 8.78 -6.83 3.54
CA PHE A 68 8.36 -7.68 4.65
C PHE A 68 9.07 -7.37 5.98
N GLU A 69 10.01 -6.42 6.01
CA GLU A 69 10.70 -6.03 7.25
C GLU A 69 9.77 -5.26 8.20
N SER A 70 8.72 -4.63 7.68
CA SER A 70 7.70 -3.98 8.50
C SER A 70 6.37 -3.82 7.75
N LYS A 71 5.27 -3.74 8.50
CA LYS A 71 3.94 -3.41 7.96
C LYS A 71 3.94 -2.08 7.20
N THR A 72 4.70 -1.10 7.67
CA THR A 72 4.84 0.21 7.00
C THR A 72 5.51 0.09 5.64
N ASN A 73 6.60 -0.68 5.52
CA ASN A 73 7.26 -0.92 4.24
C ASN A 73 6.31 -1.63 3.27
N PHE A 74 5.57 -2.62 3.75
CA PHE A 74 4.59 -3.33 2.93
C PHE A 74 3.47 -2.41 2.45
N TYR A 75 2.93 -1.58 3.33
CA TYR A 75 1.91 -0.56 3.02
C TYR A 75 2.40 0.41 1.93
N LEU A 76 3.59 1.01 2.11
CA LEU A 76 4.16 1.94 1.12
C LEU A 76 4.40 1.26 -0.23
N THR A 77 4.84 0.00 -0.22
CA THR A 77 5.00 -0.79 -1.45
C THR A 77 3.66 -0.98 -2.17
N MET A 78 2.59 -1.27 -1.43
CA MET A 78 1.24 -1.41 -2.02
C MET A 78 0.71 -0.08 -2.55
N GLU A 79 1.01 1.07 -1.92
CA GLU A 79 0.67 2.38 -2.47
C GLU A 79 1.39 2.67 -3.80
N ASP A 80 2.66 2.26 -3.93
CA ASP A 80 3.40 2.35 -5.20
C ASP A 80 2.77 1.46 -6.27
N VAL A 81 2.39 0.23 -5.92
CA VAL A 81 1.67 -0.69 -6.83
C VAL A 81 0.36 -0.08 -7.31
N ILE A 82 -0.44 0.48 -6.40
CA ILE A 82 -1.73 1.11 -6.74
C ILE A 82 -1.53 2.29 -7.69
N ARG A 83 -0.59 3.19 -7.38
CA ARG A 83 -0.28 4.34 -8.26
C ARG A 83 0.17 3.88 -9.63
N PHE A 84 1.04 2.87 -9.71
CA PHE A 84 1.50 2.31 -10.97
C PHE A 84 0.34 1.69 -11.78
N ALA A 85 -0.53 0.91 -11.13
CA ALA A 85 -1.67 0.31 -11.79
C ALA A 85 -2.69 1.36 -12.27
N GLN A 86 -2.93 2.44 -11.52
CA GLN A 86 -3.76 3.56 -11.98
C GLN A 86 -3.20 4.25 -13.23
N VAL A 87 -1.87 4.43 -13.30
CA VAL A 87 -1.24 4.93 -14.53
C VAL A 87 -1.47 3.96 -15.69
N CYS A 88 -1.37 2.65 -15.43
CA CYS A 88 -1.66 1.63 -16.43
C CYS A 88 -3.12 1.67 -16.92
N THR A 89 -4.10 1.81 -16.04
CA THR A 89 -5.52 1.86 -16.44
C THR A 89 -5.86 3.06 -17.33
N SER A 90 -5.10 4.16 -17.22
CA SER A 90 -5.24 5.33 -18.09
C SER A 90 -4.62 5.17 -19.49
N GLN A 91 -3.84 4.11 -19.75
CA GLN A 91 -3.21 3.89 -21.05
C GLN A 91 -4.21 3.44 -22.11
N ASN A 92 -3.97 3.75 -23.38
CA ASN A 92 -4.82 3.30 -24.49
C ASN A 92 -4.50 1.84 -24.92
N ASN A 93 -4.45 0.91 -23.96
CA ASN A 93 -4.23 -0.52 -24.20
C ASN A 93 -5.19 -1.35 -23.34
N LEU A 94 -6.16 -2.02 -23.98
CA LEU A 94 -7.21 -2.78 -23.30
C LEU A 94 -6.68 -3.92 -22.42
N GLN A 95 -5.63 -4.61 -22.88
CA GLN A 95 -5.05 -5.72 -22.12
C GLN A 95 -4.33 -5.22 -20.87
N LEU A 96 -3.58 -4.12 -21.00
CA LEU A 96 -2.90 -3.49 -19.87
C LEU A 96 -3.91 -2.98 -18.83
N LYS A 97 -5.04 -2.41 -19.27
CA LYS A 97 -6.14 -2.01 -18.36
C LYS A 97 -6.67 -3.19 -17.56
N LYS A 98 -7.01 -4.29 -18.23
CA LYS A 98 -7.56 -5.50 -17.58
C LYS A 98 -6.62 -6.05 -16.50
N ILE A 99 -5.32 -6.12 -16.79
CA ILE A 99 -4.33 -6.61 -15.82
C ILE A 99 -4.18 -5.61 -14.67
N ALA A 100 -4.16 -4.31 -14.97
CA ALA A 100 -4.05 -3.25 -13.96
C ALA A 100 -5.28 -3.18 -13.04
N ASP A 101 -6.49 -3.37 -13.55
CA ASP A 101 -7.72 -3.44 -12.73
C ASP A 101 -7.65 -4.60 -11.73
N ARG A 102 -7.19 -5.78 -12.18
CA ARG A 102 -6.95 -6.92 -11.28
C ARG A 102 -5.90 -6.60 -10.23
N THR A 103 -4.80 -5.96 -10.60
CA THR A 103 -3.78 -5.50 -9.64
C THR A 103 -4.38 -4.56 -8.60
N LEU A 104 -5.26 -3.63 -9.00
CA LEU A 104 -5.90 -2.68 -8.10
C LEU A 104 -6.82 -3.37 -7.10
N ASP A 105 -7.62 -4.35 -7.53
CA ASP A 105 -8.54 -5.06 -6.65
C ASP A 105 -7.79 -5.87 -5.59
N GLU A 106 -6.75 -6.61 -5.98
CA GLU A 106 -5.89 -7.35 -5.03
C GLU A 106 -5.13 -6.39 -4.11
N SER A 107 -4.62 -5.27 -4.64
CA SER A 107 -3.90 -4.28 -3.81
C SER A 107 -4.82 -3.65 -2.77
N LYS A 108 -6.07 -3.32 -3.13
CA LYS A 108 -7.07 -2.81 -2.18
C LYS A 108 -7.37 -3.82 -1.08
N ARG A 109 -7.47 -5.10 -1.43
CA ARG A 109 -7.69 -6.18 -0.45
C ARG A 109 -6.55 -6.25 0.57
N ILE A 110 -5.30 -6.18 0.11
CA ILE A 110 -4.13 -6.14 1.01
C ILE A 110 -4.10 -4.85 1.83
N MET A 111 -4.39 -3.70 1.23
CA MET A 111 -4.41 -2.42 1.95
C MET A 111 -5.47 -2.40 3.06
N GLN A 112 -6.66 -2.92 2.79
CA GLN A 112 -7.70 -3.07 3.81
C GLN A 112 -7.22 -3.96 4.96
N HIS A 113 -6.63 -5.12 4.63
CA HIS A 113 -6.03 -6.02 5.63
C HIS A 113 -4.98 -5.31 6.47
N LEU A 114 -4.06 -4.59 5.84
CA LEU A 114 -3.00 -3.86 6.54
C LEU A 114 -3.54 -2.76 7.45
N VAL A 115 -4.54 -2.01 6.98
CA VAL A 115 -5.23 -1.00 7.79
C VAL A 115 -5.89 -1.67 9.00
N ASP A 116 -6.68 -2.71 8.79
CA ASP A 116 -7.33 -3.42 9.90
C ASP A 116 -6.27 -3.98 10.88
N ALA A 117 -5.18 -4.55 10.38
CA ALA A 117 -4.04 -5.07 11.13
C ALA A 117 -3.21 -4.02 11.89
N LEU A 118 -3.18 -2.77 11.40
CA LEU A 118 -2.48 -1.65 12.03
C LEU A 118 -3.37 -0.96 13.07
N PHE A 119 -4.67 -0.87 12.80
CA PHE A 119 -5.61 -0.08 13.62
C PHE A 119 -6.43 -0.91 14.61
N LYS A 120 -6.44 -2.25 14.56
CA LYS A 120 -7.11 -3.12 15.56
C LYS A 120 -6.60 -2.93 17.00
N HIS A 121 -5.39 -2.41 17.17
CA HIS A 121 -4.75 -2.14 18.46
C HIS A 121 -4.48 -0.65 18.69
N PHE A 122 -4.98 0.23 17.81
CA PHE A 122 -5.02 1.66 18.09
C PHE A 122 -6.18 1.88 19.06
N ASP A 123 -5.89 1.75 20.34
CA ASP A 123 -6.79 2.14 21.42
C ASP A 123 -7.25 3.58 21.14
N PHE A 124 -8.51 3.73 20.70
CA PHE A 124 -9.18 5.01 20.44
C PHE A 124 -9.14 5.96 21.64
N THR A 125 -8.78 5.44 22.81
CA THR A 125 -8.48 6.16 24.05
C THR A 125 -7.40 7.23 23.89
N ASN A 126 -6.40 7.04 23.01
CA ASN A 126 -5.34 8.04 22.81
C ASN A 126 -5.73 9.15 21.83
N PHE A 127 -6.60 8.88 20.86
CA PHE A 127 -7.05 9.92 19.92
C PHE A 127 -8.08 10.84 20.57
N SER A 128 -8.96 10.32 21.44
CA SER A 128 -9.84 11.16 22.27
C SER A 128 -9.02 11.99 23.26
N ALA A 129 -8.04 11.40 23.94
CA ALA A 129 -7.20 12.13 24.89
C ALA A 129 -6.35 13.24 24.24
N LEU A 130 -5.74 12.99 23.07
CA LEU A 130 -4.99 14.01 22.33
C LEU A 130 -5.90 15.08 21.72
N SER A 131 -7.09 14.72 21.24
CA SER A 131 -8.06 15.68 20.72
C SER A 131 -8.66 16.54 21.85
N GLU A 132 -8.94 15.97 23.02
CA GLU A 132 -9.40 16.69 24.20
C GLU A 132 -8.31 17.62 24.78
N LEU A 133 -7.05 17.17 24.80
CA LEU A 133 -5.91 18.02 25.17
C LEU A 133 -5.74 19.19 24.20
N ASN A 134 -5.82 18.94 22.89
CA ASN A 134 -5.71 19.98 21.87
C ASN A 134 -6.89 20.97 21.93
N ILE A 135 -8.11 20.50 22.20
CA ILE A 135 -9.28 21.37 22.39
C ILE A 135 -9.12 22.23 23.64
N LYS A 136 -8.70 21.65 24.78
CA LYS A 136 -8.42 22.42 26.01
C LYS A 136 -7.34 23.48 25.81
N GLN A 137 -6.24 23.14 25.11
CA GLN A 137 -5.19 24.12 24.81
C GLN A 137 -5.67 25.24 23.88
N LEU A 138 -6.53 24.93 22.90
CA LEU A 138 -7.15 25.93 22.03
C LEU A 138 -8.09 26.86 22.80
N ASP A 139 -8.89 26.33 23.72
CA ASP A 139 -9.80 27.13 24.54
C ASP A 139 -9.04 27.99 25.56
N GLU A 140 -8.01 27.45 26.21
CA GLU A 140 -7.13 28.21 27.11
C GLU A 140 -6.33 29.31 26.37
N SER A 141 -5.94 29.08 25.12
CA SER A 141 -5.28 30.08 24.27
C SER A 141 -6.24 31.20 23.85
N LYS A 142 -7.52 30.88 23.59
CA LYS A 142 -8.55 31.87 23.26
C LYS A 142 -8.89 32.74 24.47
N GLU A 143 -8.97 32.17 25.66
CA GLU A 143 -9.19 32.92 26.91
C GLU A 143 -8.01 33.84 27.25
N ARG A 144 -6.78 33.44 26.90
CA ARG A 144 -5.57 34.26 27.06
C ARG A 144 -5.35 35.30 25.95
N GLY A 145 -6.09 35.22 24.84
CA GLY A 145 -5.97 36.14 23.71
C GLY A 145 -4.74 35.92 22.82
N ASP A 146 -4.08 34.77 22.94
CA ASP A 146 -2.90 34.44 22.14
C ASP A 146 -3.30 33.97 20.73
N SER A 147 -2.81 34.67 19.70
CA SER A 147 -2.99 34.29 18.30
C SER A 147 -2.00 33.17 17.92
N LEU A 148 -2.49 31.93 17.78
CA LEU A 148 -1.70 30.77 17.33
C LEU A 148 -1.44 30.71 15.81
N LEU A 149 -1.79 31.75 15.04
CA LEU A 149 -1.42 31.79 13.63
C LEU A 149 0.07 32.09 13.48
N PRO A 150 0.84 31.30 12.70
CA PRO A 150 2.22 31.63 12.39
C PRO A 150 2.23 32.98 11.65
N THR A 151 2.89 33.96 12.26
CA THR A 151 3.12 35.26 11.65
C THR A 151 3.83 35.06 10.30
N LYS A 152 3.14 35.42 9.23
CA LYS A 152 3.69 35.40 7.87
C LYS A 152 5.03 36.14 7.88
N ARG A 153 6.13 35.45 7.56
CA ARG A 153 7.38 36.11 7.19
C ARG A 153 7.07 36.98 5.95
N LYS A 154 7.22 38.29 6.11
CA LYS A 154 7.22 39.23 4.98
C LYS A 154 8.52 39.00 4.20
N PHE A 155 8.39 38.79 2.89
CA PHE A 155 9.50 38.91 1.95
C PHE A 155 9.91 40.38 1.81
#